data_AF-A0A2E7RJI4-F1
#
_entry.id   AF-A0A2E7RJI4-F1
#
_cell.length_a   1.000
_cell.length_b   1.000
_cell.length_c   1.000
_cell.angle_alpha   90.00
_cell.angle_beta   90.00
_cell.angle_gamma   90.00
#
_symmetry.space_group_name_H-M   'P 1'
#
loop_
_entity.id
_entity.type
_entity.pdbx_description
1 polymer ?
#
loop_
_entity_poly.entity_id
_entity_poly.type
_entity_poly.pdbx_seq_one_letter_code
_entity_poly.pdbx_strand_id
1 'polypeptide(L)'
;MERRLTFVAVLLVFACTKEETQLGLHSQETLTAAWTGESEDGVRVVVEHTFRAPGPEKKYFSEQDLLIKAFGLEKSDSLVRLHLVGAGSALQGSGSLQSSSGQIFDALNQPPRGLSPRARNLWIGLAQGGGESTAAQTRRTFLFKTNRPEISADLLWSRGEMQVNLKGRLWDGKGRLEYLTPALNEKDG
;
A
#
# COMPACT_ATOMS: atom_id res chain seq x y z
N MET A 1 -16.65 -31.57 -69.45
CA MET A 1 -16.19 -31.64 -68.04
C MET A 1 -15.74 -30.25 -67.66
N GLU A 2 -16.51 -29.63 -66.78
CA GLU A 2 -16.60 -28.19 -66.59
C GLU A 2 -15.62 -27.68 -65.52
N ARG A 3 -15.05 -26.48 -65.73
CA ARG A 3 -14.65 -25.56 -64.65
C ARG A 3 -14.83 -24.12 -65.13
N ARG A 4 -16.00 -23.55 -64.83
CA ARG A 4 -16.20 -22.09 -64.84
C ARG A 4 -15.83 -21.57 -63.46
N LEU A 5 -14.98 -20.54 -63.44
CA LEU A 5 -14.73 -19.72 -62.26
C LEU A 5 -16.03 -19.00 -61.88
N THR A 6 -16.47 -19.16 -60.64
CA THR A 6 -17.44 -18.26 -60.03
C THR A 6 -16.81 -17.72 -58.75
N PHE A 7 -16.48 -16.42 -58.79
CA PHE A 7 -16.13 -15.62 -57.62
C PHE A 7 -17.33 -15.57 -56.69
N VAL A 8 -17.19 -16.10 -55.47
CA VAL A 8 -18.15 -15.88 -54.39
C VAL A 8 -17.57 -14.83 -53.47
N ALA A 9 -18.13 -13.62 -53.56
CA ALA A 9 -17.92 -12.55 -52.60
C ALA A 9 -18.57 -12.96 -51.27
N VAL A 10 -17.75 -13.18 -50.24
CA VAL A 10 -18.25 -13.39 -48.88
C VAL A 10 -18.39 -12.03 -48.22
N LEU A 11 -19.63 -11.54 -48.16
CA LEU A 11 -20.09 -10.49 -47.27
C LEU A 11 -19.91 -10.98 -45.82
N LEU A 12 -18.85 -10.55 -45.16
CA LEU A 12 -18.76 -10.63 -43.70
C LEU A 12 -19.60 -9.49 -43.12
N VAL A 13 -20.83 -9.86 -42.76
CA VAL A 13 -21.71 -9.11 -41.87
C VAL A 13 -20.93 -8.80 -40.59
N PHE A 14 -20.74 -7.51 -40.29
CA PHE A 14 -20.34 -7.04 -38.96
C PHE A 14 -21.46 -7.40 -37.97
N ALA A 15 -21.42 -8.62 -37.46
CA ALA A 15 -22.12 -8.96 -36.22
C ALA A 15 -21.32 -8.30 -35.09
N CYS A 16 -21.86 -7.20 -34.60
CA CYS A 16 -21.44 -6.51 -33.40
C CYS A 16 -21.74 -7.40 -32.19
N THR A 17 -20.93 -8.43 -31.97
CA THR A 17 -20.92 -9.17 -30.72
C THR A 17 -20.03 -8.39 -29.76
N LYS A 18 -20.69 -7.67 -28.84
CA LYS A 18 -20.10 -7.31 -27.55
C LYS A 18 -19.66 -8.60 -26.86
N GLU A 19 -18.46 -9.07 -27.17
CA GLU A 19 -17.66 -9.78 -26.18
C GLU A 19 -17.22 -8.71 -25.18
N GLU A 20 -18.12 -8.42 -24.23
CA GLU A 20 -17.66 -8.06 -22.90
C GLU A 20 -16.77 -9.22 -22.49
N THR A 21 -15.47 -9.04 -22.68
CA THR A 21 -14.47 -9.81 -21.95
C THR A 21 -14.75 -9.53 -20.49
N GLN A 22 -15.63 -10.34 -19.89
CA GLN A 22 -15.67 -10.53 -18.46
C GLN A 22 -14.31 -11.11 -18.12
N LEU A 23 -13.35 -10.20 -17.89
CA LEU A 23 -12.19 -10.46 -17.08
C LEU A 23 -12.76 -10.91 -15.74
N GLY A 24 -12.95 -12.22 -15.62
CA GLY A 24 -13.22 -12.90 -14.37
C GLY A 24 -12.09 -12.57 -13.43
N LEU A 25 -12.23 -11.45 -12.71
CA LEU A 25 -11.52 -11.17 -11.50
C LEU A 25 -12.01 -12.20 -10.49
N HIS A 26 -11.47 -13.41 -10.58
CA HIS A 26 -11.26 -14.26 -9.42
C HIS A 26 -10.22 -13.59 -8.53
N SER A 27 -10.60 -12.44 -7.97
CA SER A 27 -9.99 -11.92 -6.77
C SER A 27 -10.53 -12.78 -5.65
N GLN A 28 -9.79 -13.83 -5.28
CA GLN A 28 -9.78 -14.23 -3.87
C GLN A 28 -9.52 -12.94 -3.09
N GLU A 29 -10.54 -12.41 -2.42
CA GLU A 29 -10.41 -11.22 -1.57
C GLU A 29 -9.34 -11.54 -0.54
N THR A 30 -8.14 -11.08 -0.82
CA THR A 30 -6.99 -11.35 0.03
C THR A 30 -7.09 -10.36 1.17
N LEU A 31 -7.58 -10.83 2.32
CA LEU A 31 -7.66 -10.02 3.52
C LEU A 31 -6.25 -9.56 3.90
N THR A 32 -6.10 -8.26 4.10
CA THR A 32 -4.83 -7.66 4.54
C THR A 32 -4.89 -7.43 6.05
N ALA A 33 -3.84 -7.84 6.75
CA ALA A 33 -3.67 -7.55 8.16
C ALA A 33 -3.32 -6.07 8.35
N ALA A 34 -4.09 -5.37 9.18
CA ALA A 34 -3.89 -3.96 9.46
C ALA A 34 -4.20 -3.58 10.90
N TRP A 35 -3.69 -2.44 11.32
CA TRP A 35 -4.06 -1.76 12.55
C TRP A 35 -4.53 -0.36 12.25
N THR A 36 -5.63 0.04 12.86
CA THR A 36 -6.22 1.36 12.60
C THR A 36 -6.58 2.07 13.88
N GLY A 37 -6.45 3.40 13.86
CA GLY A 37 -6.93 4.29 14.90
C GLY A 37 -7.03 5.72 14.37
N GLU A 38 -7.60 6.61 15.15
CA GLU A 38 -7.79 8.02 14.80
C GLU A 38 -7.48 8.90 16.01
N SER A 39 -6.77 10.00 15.79
CA SER A 39 -6.53 11.01 16.82
C SER A 39 -7.77 11.89 17.03
N GLU A 40 -7.83 12.61 18.14
CA GLU A 40 -8.89 13.60 18.40
C GLU A 40 -8.96 14.69 17.32
N ASP A 41 -7.81 15.09 16.76
CA ASP A 41 -7.71 16.06 15.67
C ASP A 41 -8.07 15.51 14.26
N GLY A 42 -8.57 14.28 14.17
CA GLY A 42 -8.99 13.66 12.90
C GLY A 42 -7.86 13.11 12.02
N VAL A 43 -6.67 12.88 12.58
CA VAL A 43 -5.59 12.16 11.88
C VAL A 43 -5.85 10.67 12.02
N ARG A 44 -6.21 10.04 10.89
CA ARG A 44 -6.36 8.58 10.80
C ARG A 44 -5.00 7.94 10.56
N VAL A 45 -4.70 6.94 11.37
CA VAL A 45 -3.46 6.18 11.35
C VAL A 45 -3.78 4.74 10.94
N VAL A 46 -3.11 4.27 9.90
CA VAL A 46 -3.24 2.89 9.42
C VAL A 46 -1.85 2.28 9.36
N VAL A 47 -1.67 1.09 9.92
CA VAL A 47 -0.48 0.27 9.72
C VAL A 47 -0.89 -0.99 8.98
N GLU A 48 -0.28 -1.28 7.83
CA GLU A 48 -0.52 -2.48 7.04
C GLU A 48 0.71 -3.36 7.05
N HIS A 49 0.52 -4.67 7.15
CA HIS A 49 1.58 -5.58 6.70
C HIS A 49 1.80 -5.41 5.20
N THR A 50 3.07 -5.34 4.77
CA THR A 50 3.39 -5.43 3.34
C THR A 50 3.36 -6.87 2.81
N PHE A 51 2.95 -7.84 3.64
CA PHE A 51 2.90 -9.26 3.25
C PHE A 51 1.99 -9.44 2.04
N ARG A 52 2.60 -9.84 0.92
CA ARG A 52 1.99 -10.85 0.05
C ARG A 52 2.85 -12.08 0.22
N ALA A 53 2.36 -13.07 0.97
CA ALA A 53 2.97 -14.39 0.91
C ALA A 53 3.03 -14.79 -0.58
N PRO A 54 4.21 -15.17 -1.12
CA PRO A 54 4.25 -15.72 -2.45
C PRO A 54 3.37 -16.98 -2.40
N GLY A 55 2.22 -16.93 -3.07
CA GLY A 55 1.43 -18.13 -3.30
C GLY A 55 2.34 -19.18 -3.96
N PRO A 56 2.10 -20.47 -3.73
CA PRO A 56 2.99 -21.56 -4.17
C PRO A 56 3.30 -21.56 -5.68
N GLU A 57 2.55 -20.80 -6.48
CA GLU A 57 2.69 -20.73 -7.94
C GLU A 57 3.42 -19.48 -8.47
N LYS A 58 3.76 -18.49 -7.64
CA LYS A 58 4.34 -17.23 -8.15
C LYS A 58 5.88 -17.23 -8.09
N LYS A 59 6.50 -17.54 -9.23
CA LYS A 59 7.92 -17.24 -9.57
C LYS A 59 8.23 -15.73 -9.68
N TYR A 60 7.40 -14.85 -9.13
CA TYR A 60 7.58 -13.40 -9.20
C TYR A 60 8.05 -12.89 -7.84
N PHE A 61 9.13 -12.11 -7.84
CA PHE A 61 9.57 -11.37 -6.65
C PHE A 61 8.41 -10.54 -6.10
N SER A 62 8.08 -10.68 -4.82
CA SER A 62 7.08 -9.83 -4.18
C SER A 62 7.64 -8.39 -4.06
N GLU A 63 6.75 -7.39 -3.93
CA GLU A 63 7.17 -6.01 -3.64
C GLU A 63 8.11 -5.99 -2.42
N GLN A 64 7.78 -6.77 -1.38
CA GLN A 64 8.62 -6.91 -0.20
C GLN A 64 10.00 -7.49 -0.51
N ASP A 65 10.13 -8.51 -1.37
CA ASP A 65 11.44 -9.05 -1.75
C ASP A 65 12.29 -8.01 -2.50
N LEU A 66 11.64 -7.24 -3.37
CA LEU A 66 12.29 -6.13 -4.08
C LEU A 66 12.75 -5.06 -3.10
N LEU A 67 11.94 -4.70 -2.11
CA LEU A 67 12.29 -3.71 -1.10
C LEU A 67 13.36 -4.21 -0.13
N ILE A 68 13.26 -5.45 0.37
CA ILE A 68 14.28 -6.08 1.21
C ILE A 68 15.63 -6.07 0.49
N LYS A 69 15.65 -6.48 -0.79
CA LYS A 69 16.88 -6.48 -1.59
C LYS A 69 17.37 -5.06 -1.88
N ALA A 70 16.48 -4.14 -2.25
CA ALA A 70 16.84 -2.76 -2.57
C ALA A 70 17.35 -1.99 -1.34
N PHE A 71 16.85 -2.34 -0.16
CA PHE A 71 17.18 -1.68 1.11
C PHE A 71 18.20 -2.44 1.96
N GLY A 72 18.67 -3.61 1.51
CA GLY A 72 19.66 -4.42 2.23
C GLY A 72 19.15 -4.93 3.58
N LEU A 73 17.84 -5.21 3.70
CA LEU A 73 17.23 -5.73 4.91
C LEU A 73 17.56 -7.22 5.10
N GLU A 74 17.54 -7.68 6.35
CA GLU A 74 17.71 -9.10 6.65
C GLU A 74 16.49 -9.92 6.21
N LYS A 75 16.67 -11.21 5.95
CA LYS A 75 15.54 -12.10 5.59
C LYS A 75 14.53 -12.30 6.73
N SER A 76 14.98 -12.09 7.96
CA SER A 76 14.17 -12.07 9.19
C SER A 76 13.31 -10.81 9.29
N ASP A 77 13.71 -9.73 8.62
CA ASP A 77 12.98 -8.47 8.67
C ASP A 77 11.65 -8.58 7.92
N SER A 78 10.65 -7.92 8.48
CA SER A 78 9.36 -7.68 7.85
C SER A 78 9.11 -6.19 7.76
N LEU A 79 8.38 -5.82 6.72
CA LEU A 79 8.00 -4.44 6.49
C LEU A 79 6.53 -4.26 6.84
N VAL A 80 6.25 -3.15 7.50
CA VAL A 80 4.91 -2.60 7.64
C VAL A 80 4.87 -1.22 7.05
N ARG A 81 3.70 -0.86 6.54
CA ARG A 81 3.44 0.41 5.88
C ARG A 81 2.51 1.22 6.76
N LEU A 82 2.99 2.36 7.25
CA LEU A 82 2.20 3.33 7.97
C LEU A 82 1.59 4.30 6.96
N HIS A 83 0.28 4.49 7.00
CA HIS A 83 -0.41 5.58 6.33
C HIS A 83 -0.94 6.56 7.37
N LEU A 84 -0.65 7.84 7.15
CA LEU A 84 -1.27 8.95 7.86
C LEU A 84 -2.23 9.63 6.89
N VAL A 85 -3.49 9.81 7.29
CA VAL A 85 -4.56 10.42 6.49
C VAL A 85 -5.19 11.55 7.30
N GLY A 86 -5.28 12.75 6.71
CA GLY A 86 -5.77 13.95 7.41
C GLY A 86 -5.32 15.23 6.72
N ALA A 87 -5.38 16.36 7.42
CA ALA A 87 -4.89 17.64 6.92
C ALA A 87 -3.36 17.62 6.72
N GLY A 88 -2.86 18.12 5.58
CA GLY A 88 -1.43 18.02 5.22
C GLY A 88 -0.46 18.59 6.24
N SER A 89 -0.83 19.66 6.95
CA SER A 89 -0.05 20.23 8.05
C SER A 89 0.19 19.23 9.19
N ALA A 90 -0.72 18.28 9.39
CA ALA A 90 -0.63 17.23 10.40
C ALA A 90 0.05 15.95 9.87
N LEU A 91 0.55 15.91 8.62
CA LEU A 91 1.17 14.70 8.04
C LEU A 91 2.71 14.76 8.04
N GLN A 92 3.31 15.50 8.98
CA GLN A 92 4.76 15.66 9.04
C GLN A 92 5.44 14.45 9.71
N GLY A 93 6.30 13.76 8.97
CA GLY A 93 7.11 12.65 9.49
C GLY A 93 6.32 11.39 9.88
N SER A 94 7.07 10.32 10.16
CA SER A 94 6.51 8.98 10.43
C SER A 94 6.01 8.79 11.87
N GLY A 95 6.51 9.56 12.82
CA GLY A 95 6.33 9.25 14.25
C GLY A 95 7.05 7.97 14.67
N SER A 96 6.67 7.45 15.83
CA SER A 96 7.13 6.21 16.44
C SER A 96 6.01 5.19 16.46
N LEU A 97 6.36 3.91 16.36
CA LEU A 97 5.41 2.81 16.39
C LEU A 97 5.93 1.72 17.32
N GLN A 98 5.10 1.28 18.25
CA GLN A 98 5.43 0.24 19.23
C GLN A 98 4.26 -0.72 19.44
N SER A 99 4.54 -1.98 19.78
CA SER A 99 3.52 -2.93 20.20
C SER A 99 3.24 -2.84 21.70
N SER A 100 2.11 -3.41 22.14
CA SER A 100 1.81 -3.63 23.55
C SER A 100 2.83 -4.52 24.28
N SER A 101 3.56 -5.37 23.56
CA SER A 101 4.66 -6.19 24.10
C SER A 101 5.98 -5.42 24.28
N GLY A 102 6.02 -4.13 23.91
CA GLY A 102 7.21 -3.28 23.99
C GLY A 102 8.14 -3.40 22.78
N GLN A 103 7.74 -4.11 21.72
CA GLN A 103 8.51 -4.13 20.49
C GLN A 103 8.46 -2.77 19.81
N ILE A 104 9.63 -2.21 19.52
CA ILE A 104 9.77 -0.96 18.75
C ILE A 104 9.96 -1.30 17.27
N PHE A 105 9.29 -0.54 16.41
CA PHE A 105 9.42 -0.65 14.97
C PHE A 105 10.40 0.41 14.46
N ASP A 106 11.35 0.00 13.63
CA ASP A 106 12.36 0.89 13.11
C ASP A 106 11.84 1.60 11.85
N ALA A 107 11.59 2.91 11.92
CA ALA A 107 11.25 3.70 10.75
C ALA A 107 12.42 3.74 9.75
N LEU A 108 12.15 3.53 8.46
CA LEU A 108 13.15 3.64 7.39
C LEU A 108 13.39 5.12 7.00
N ASN A 109 13.77 5.93 7.99
CA ASN A 109 13.76 7.38 7.92
C ASN A 109 14.81 8.00 7.01
N GLN A 110 16.07 7.60 7.04
CA GLN A 110 17.11 8.19 6.18
C GLN A 110 17.74 7.14 5.27
N PRO A 111 18.00 7.48 3.98
CA PRO A 111 18.69 6.59 3.08
C PRO A 111 20.11 6.30 3.59
N PRO A 112 20.55 5.04 3.61
CA PRO A 112 21.93 4.69 3.94
C PRO A 112 22.96 5.50 3.14
N ARG A 113 24.09 5.79 3.79
CA ARG A 113 25.24 6.40 3.12
C ARG A 113 25.75 5.46 2.03
N GLY A 114 26.18 6.01 0.90
CA GLY A 114 26.70 5.23 -0.23
C GLY A 114 25.65 4.72 -1.23
N LEU A 115 24.36 4.95 -1.01
CA LEU A 115 23.36 4.70 -2.05
C LEU A 115 23.60 5.57 -3.28
N SER A 116 23.42 4.99 -4.48
CA SER A 116 23.38 5.74 -5.73
C SER A 116 22.22 6.76 -5.72
N PRO A 117 22.31 7.87 -6.48
CA PRO A 117 21.25 8.88 -6.51
C PRO A 117 19.86 8.31 -6.84
N ARG A 118 19.79 7.36 -7.77
CA ARG A 118 18.54 6.68 -8.14
C ARG A 118 17.95 5.86 -6.98
N ALA A 119 18.79 5.07 -6.29
CA ALA A 119 18.36 4.27 -5.14
C ALA A 119 17.93 5.16 -3.97
N ARG A 120 18.62 6.29 -3.77
CA ARG A 120 18.27 7.29 -2.77
C ARG A 120 16.89 7.92 -3.04
N ASN A 121 16.61 8.30 -4.28
CA ASN A 121 15.29 8.84 -4.64
C ASN A 121 14.18 7.81 -4.45
N LEU A 122 14.44 6.55 -4.79
CA LEU A 122 13.51 5.44 -4.52
C LEU A 122 13.25 5.28 -3.02
N TRP A 123 14.30 5.35 -2.19
CA TRP A 123 14.17 5.31 -0.73
C TRP A 123 13.27 6.43 -0.22
N ILE A 124 13.54 7.68 -0.61
CA ILE A 124 12.74 8.84 -0.17
C ILE A 124 11.28 8.69 -0.62
N GLY A 125 11.05 8.26 -1.86
CA GLY A 125 9.71 8.06 -2.40
C GLY A 125 8.90 6.99 -1.65
N LEU A 126 9.53 5.86 -1.32
CA LEU A 126 8.82 4.71 -0.75
C LEU A 126 8.80 4.69 0.78
N ALA A 127 9.91 5.05 1.43
CA ALA A 127 10.08 4.91 2.86
C ALA A 127 9.67 6.16 3.66
N GLN A 128 9.76 7.35 3.06
CA GLN A 128 9.48 8.64 3.71
C GLN A 128 8.18 9.30 3.23
N GLY A 129 7.41 8.64 2.37
CA GLY A 129 6.13 9.17 1.90
C GLY A 129 6.28 10.38 0.99
N GLY A 130 7.34 10.39 0.17
CA GLY A 130 7.72 11.53 -0.65
C GLY A 130 8.49 12.59 0.14
N GLY A 131 8.83 13.70 -0.50
CA GLY A 131 9.54 14.82 0.11
C GLY A 131 8.75 15.55 1.20
N GLU A 132 8.99 16.85 1.36
CA GLU A 132 8.26 17.65 2.35
C GLU A 132 6.75 17.63 2.12
N SER A 133 5.97 17.66 3.21
CA SER A 133 4.52 17.62 3.08
C SER A 133 3.97 18.96 2.63
N THR A 134 3.08 18.94 1.65
CA THR A 134 2.39 20.13 1.14
C THR A 134 0.99 20.24 1.75
N ALA A 135 0.44 21.45 1.89
CA ALA A 135 -0.92 21.66 2.39
C ALA A 135 -2.00 20.87 1.62
N ALA A 136 -1.79 20.62 0.32
CA ALA A 136 -2.69 19.85 -0.53
C ALA A 136 -2.61 18.32 -0.33
N GLN A 137 -1.60 17.82 0.40
CA GLN A 137 -1.50 16.39 0.66
C GLN A 137 -2.48 15.97 1.75
N THR A 138 -3.23 14.92 1.47
CA THR A 138 -4.23 14.36 2.38
C THR A 138 -3.84 12.98 2.90
N ARG A 139 -2.76 12.40 2.36
CA ARG A 139 -2.20 11.13 2.78
C ARG A 139 -0.69 11.08 2.60
N ARG A 140 0.02 10.52 3.58
CA ARG A 140 1.43 10.15 3.48
C ARG A 140 1.68 8.74 3.97
N THR A 141 2.72 8.12 3.43
CA THR A 141 3.00 6.69 3.63
C THR A 141 4.44 6.49 4.04
N PHE A 142 4.70 5.79 5.13
CA PHE A 142 6.05 5.53 5.64
C PHE A 142 6.28 4.01 5.74
N LEU A 143 7.53 3.58 5.65
CA LEU A 143 7.90 2.18 5.86
C LEU A 143 8.60 2.03 7.20
N PHE A 144 8.21 0.98 7.91
CA PHE A 144 8.82 0.55 9.15
C PHE A 144 9.29 -0.90 9.02
N LYS A 145 10.40 -1.21 9.67
CA LYS A 145 11.00 -2.52 9.80
C LYS A 145 10.68 -3.12 11.16
N THR A 146 10.44 -4.42 11.19
CA THR A 146 10.04 -5.18 12.39
C THR A 146 10.40 -6.66 12.22
N ASN A 147 10.51 -7.42 13.31
CA ASN A 147 10.80 -8.86 13.28
C ASN A 147 9.56 -9.76 13.13
N ARG A 148 8.43 -9.20 12.66
CA ARG A 148 7.07 -9.77 12.45
C ARG A 148 6.11 -9.52 13.61
N PRO A 149 5.23 -8.52 13.50
CA PRO A 149 4.20 -8.29 14.49
C PRO A 149 3.06 -9.31 14.34
N GLU A 150 2.50 -9.74 15.47
CA GLU A 150 1.28 -10.53 15.50
C GLU A 150 0.07 -9.61 15.32
N ILE A 151 -0.83 -9.93 14.39
CA ILE A 151 -2.03 -9.10 14.10
C ILE A 151 -2.92 -8.85 15.32
N SER A 152 -2.91 -9.77 16.29
CA SER A 152 -3.67 -9.67 17.54
C SER A 152 -3.08 -8.68 18.54
N ALA A 153 -1.84 -8.22 18.36
CA ALA A 153 -1.23 -7.25 19.25
C ALA A 153 -1.78 -5.84 18.97
N ASP A 154 -2.14 -5.10 20.02
CA ASP A 154 -2.41 -3.67 19.88
C ASP A 154 -1.09 -2.92 19.58
N LEU A 155 -1.18 -1.90 18.74
CA LEU A 155 -0.05 -1.00 18.48
C LEU A 155 -0.35 0.39 19.06
N LEU A 156 0.70 1.10 19.45
CA LEU A 156 0.65 2.52 19.77
C LEU A 156 1.48 3.26 18.74
N TRP A 157 0.86 4.21 18.06
CA TRP A 157 1.56 5.21 17.26
C TRP A 157 1.63 6.52 18.03
N SER A 158 2.76 7.20 17.97
CA SER A 158 2.93 8.50 18.61
C SER A 158 3.80 9.45 17.80
N ARG A 159 3.53 10.75 17.93
CA ARG A 159 4.36 11.81 17.35
C ARG A 159 4.19 13.11 18.13
N GLY A 160 5.26 13.58 18.76
CA GLY A 160 5.16 14.69 19.70
C GLY A 160 4.24 14.31 20.85
N GLU A 161 3.23 15.12 21.11
CA GLU A 161 2.21 14.88 22.15
C GLU A 161 1.05 13.99 21.65
N MET A 162 0.91 13.81 20.34
CA MET A 162 -0.16 13.00 19.76
C MET A 162 0.12 11.51 19.97
N GLN A 163 -0.88 10.79 20.50
CA GLN A 163 -0.84 9.35 20.70
C GLN A 163 -2.13 8.71 20.19
N VAL A 164 -1.99 7.62 19.44
CA VAL A 164 -3.12 6.90 18.84
C VAL A 164 -2.95 5.41 19.09
N ASN A 165 -3.89 4.83 19.84
CA ASN A 165 -4.00 3.39 20.00
C ASN A 165 -4.59 2.78 18.73
N LEU A 166 -3.90 1.80 18.17
CA LEU A 166 -4.29 1.13 16.93
C LEU A 166 -4.74 -0.29 17.23
N LYS A 167 -5.93 -0.63 16.74
CA LYS A 167 -6.55 -1.95 16.93
C LYS A 167 -6.36 -2.81 15.70
N GLY A 168 -5.96 -4.06 15.91
CA GLY A 168 -5.78 -5.05 14.86
C GLY A 168 -7.11 -5.39 14.19
N ARG A 169 -7.10 -5.48 12.86
CA ARG A 169 -8.25 -5.90 12.05
C ARG A 169 -7.80 -6.51 10.73
N LEU A 170 -8.71 -7.25 10.12
CA LEU A 170 -8.59 -7.71 8.74
C LEU A 170 -9.51 -6.85 7.87
N TRP A 171 -9.04 -6.45 6.70
CA TRP A 171 -9.85 -5.75 5.71
C TRP A 171 -9.64 -6.30 4.31
N ASP A 172 -10.73 -6.28 3.54
CA ASP A 172 -10.70 -6.53 2.10
C ASP A 172 -10.22 -5.27 1.34
N GLY A 173 -10.09 -5.39 0.02
CA GLY A 173 -9.63 -4.29 -0.82
C GLY A 173 -10.57 -3.08 -0.83
N LYS A 174 -11.89 -3.28 -0.65
CA LYS A 174 -12.88 -2.21 -0.67
C LYS A 174 -12.85 -1.42 0.64
N GLY A 175 -12.91 -2.08 1.78
CA GLY A 175 -12.81 -1.45 3.10
C GLY A 175 -11.48 -0.73 3.29
N ARG A 176 -10.39 -1.30 2.76
CA ARG A 176 -9.09 -0.63 2.66
C ARG A 176 -9.15 0.67 1.87
N LEU A 177 -9.75 0.64 0.68
CA LEU A 177 -9.86 1.80 -0.19
C LEU A 177 -10.71 2.91 0.45
N GLU A 178 -11.87 2.57 0.99
CA GLU A 178 -12.79 3.52 1.63
C GLU A 178 -12.11 4.25 2.80
N TYR A 179 -11.38 3.51 3.64
CA TYR A 179 -10.72 4.10 4.80
C TYR A 179 -9.49 4.95 4.45
N LEU A 180 -8.72 4.53 3.44
CA LEU A 180 -7.54 5.28 2.98
C LEU A 180 -7.89 6.47 2.08
N THR A 181 -9.15 6.60 1.67
CA THR A 181 -9.63 7.75 0.91
C THR A 181 -9.98 8.87 1.89
N PRO A 182 -9.37 10.06 1.76
CA PRO A 182 -9.79 11.23 2.52
C PRO A 182 -11.26 11.52 2.21
N ALA A 183 -12.06 11.85 3.22
CA ALA A 183 -13.37 12.42 2.95
C ALA A 183 -13.16 13.67 2.08
N LEU A 184 -13.81 13.73 0.92
CA LEU A 184 -13.90 14.97 0.18
C LEU A 184 -14.68 15.92 1.08
N ASN A 185 -13.97 16.86 1.72
CA ASN A 185 -14.65 17.93 2.41
C ASN A 185 -15.38 18.75 1.34
N GLU A 186 -16.69 18.52 1.22
CA GLU A 186 -17.63 19.42 0.54
C GLU A 186 -17.74 20.73 1.33
N LYS A 187 -16.64 21.46 1.46
CA LYS A 187 -16.60 22.80 2.04
C LYS A 187 -15.51 23.60 1.34
N ASP A 188 -15.72 23.83 0.06
CA ASP A 188 -15.21 24.98 -0.70
C ASP A 188 -16.12 25.13 -1.92
N GLY A 189 -17.30 25.68 -1.67
CA GLY A 189 -18.28 26.14 -2.66
C GLY A 189 -18.79 27.51 -2.24
#